data_AF-A0A370NH02-F1
#
_entry.id   AF-A0A370NH02-F1
#
_cell.length_a   1.000
_cell.length_b   1.000
_cell.length_c   1.000
_cell.angle_alpha   90.00
_cell.angle_beta   90.00
_cell.angle_gamma   90.00
#
_symmetry.space_group_name_H-M   'P 1'
#
loop_
_entity.id
_entity.type
_entity.pdbx_description
1 polymer ?
#
loop_
_entity_poly.entity_id
_entity_poly.type
_entity_poly.pdbx_seq_one_letter_code
_entity_poly.pdbx_strand_id
1 'polypeptide(L)'
;TVFHAGERLFHTGWFIESMATQVLVIFIIRTRRNPFRSYPNPWLIACSLAVVAVAVLLPFTSAGVHLGFVAPPAFFFLILVAMLFFYLLAVEGMKQWFFRRFAAE
;
A
#
# COMPACT_ATOMS: atom_id res chain seq x y z
N THR A 1 -23.71 7.57 -8.99
CA THR A 1 -22.40 7.40 -9.67
C THR A 1 -21.35 8.21 -8.92
N VAL A 2 -20.71 7.61 -7.90
CA VAL A 2 -20.00 8.36 -6.83
C VAL A 2 -18.61 8.85 -7.26
N PHE A 3 -18.01 8.28 -8.30
CA PHE A 3 -16.84 8.83 -8.96
C PHE A 3 -17.09 8.85 -10.47
N HIS A 4 -17.13 10.02 -11.09
CA HIS A 4 -16.91 10.16 -12.53
C HIS A 4 -15.40 9.99 -12.80
N ALA A 5 -14.85 8.83 -12.41
CA ALA A 5 -13.46 8.52 -12.64
C ALA A 5 -13.29 8.28 -14.13
N GLY A 6 -12.80 9.30 -14.85
CA GLY A 6 -12.26 9.06 -16.19
C GLY A 6 -11.18 7.98 -16.11
N GLU A 7 -11.00 7.21 -17.17
CA GLU A 7 -10.01 6.12 -17.30
C GLU A 7 -8.64 6.46 -16.66
N ARG A 8 -8.16 7.70 -16.87
CA ARG A 8 -6.90 8.20 -16.31
C ARG A 8 -6.87 8.27 -14.77
N LEU A 9 -7.98 8.63 -14.14
CA LEU A 9 -8.08 8.66 -12.66
C LEU A 9 -8.03 7.24 -12.09
N PHE A 10 -8.70 6.29 -12.75
CA PHE A 10 -8.62 4.87 -12.38
C PHE A 10 -7.19 4.34 -12.51
N HIS A 11 -6.51 4.64 -13.63
CA HIS A 11 -5.12 4.22 -13.85
C HIS A 11 -4.18 4.79 -12.78
N THR A 12 -4.36 6.06 -12.42
CA THR A 12 -3.56 6.70 -11.35
C THR A 12 -3.84 6.06 -9.99
N GLY A 13 -5.11 5.85 -9.66
CA GLY A 13 -5.50 5.23 -8.40
C GLY A 13 -4.99 3.80 -8.28
N TRP A 14 -5.16 3.01 -9.33
CA TRP A 14 -4.69 1.62 -9.43
C TRP A 14 -3.17 1.53 -9.26
N PHE A 15 -2.40 2.45 -9.86
CA PHE A 15 -0.95 2.51 -9.69
C PHE A 15 -0.56 2.76 -8.23
N ILE A 16 -1.13 3.80 -7.61
CA ILE A 16 -0.81 4.16 -6.22
C ILE A 16 -1.19 3.00 -5.28
N GLU A 17 -2.37 2.42 -5.46
CA GLU A 17 -2.85 1.28 -4.68
C GLU A 17 -1.93 0.06 -4.79
N SER A 18 -1.57 -0.32 -6.02
CA SER A 18 -0.69 -1.45 -6.29
C SER A 18 0.70 -1.25 -5.66
N MET A 19 1.26 -0.05 -5.78
CA MET A 19 2.55 0.28 -5.17
C MET A 19 2.48 0.25 -3.64
N ALA A 20 1.43 0.83 -3.05
CA ALA A 20 1.28 0.88 -1.61
C ALA A 20 1.09 -0.52 -1.00
N THR A 21 0.25 -1.36 -1.59
CA THR A 21 0.05 -2.75 -1.13
C THR A 21 1.34 -3.57 -1.22
N GLN A 22 2.07 -3.50 -2.35
CA GLN A 22 3.32 -4.22 -2.56
C GLN A 22 4.42 -3.80 -1.58
N VAL A 23 4.52 -2.52 -1.25
CA VAL A 23 5.53 -2.04 -0.29
C VAL A 23 5.12 -2.37 1.14
N LEU A 24 3.86 -2.14 1.52
CA LEU A 24 3.39 -2.35 2.89
C LEU A 24 3.34 -3.83 3.27
N VAL A 25 3.03 -4.73 2.33
CA VAL A 25 2.97 -6.17 2.60
C VAL A 25 4.33 -6.75 3.00
N ILE A 26 5.45 -6.16 2.55
CA ILE A 26 6.82 -6.57 2.94
C ILE A 26 6.99 -6.56 4.46
N PHE A 27 6.41 -5.58 5.16
CA PHE A 27 6.47 -5.49 6.61
C PHE A 27 5.71 -6.63 7.31
N ILE A 28 4.66 -7.16 6.69
CA ILE A 28 3.86 -8.26 7.22
C ILE A 28 4.54 -9.62 6.97
N ILE A 29 5.08 -9.83 5.76
CA ILE A 29 5.65 -11.14 5.36
C ILE A 29 7.08 -11.35 5.87
N ARG A 30 7.83 -10.28 6.17
CA ARG A 30 9.24 -10.36 6.61
C ARG A 30 9.41 -11.22 7.86
N THR A 31 8.40 -11.32 8.71
CA THR A 31 8.49 -12.03 9.98
C THR A 31 7.36 -13.05 10.11
N ARG A 32 7.73 -14.31 10.43
CA ARG A 32 6.79 -15.39 10.77
C ARG A 32 6.01 -15.10 12.07
N ARG A 33 6.52 -14.21 12.94
CA ARG A 33 5.88 -13.78 14.19
C ARG A 33 5.21 -12.40 14.01
N ASN A 34 4.75 -11.81 15.12
CA ASN A 34 4.12 -10.50 15.15
C ASN A 34 5.06 -9.42 14.55
N PRO A 35 4.68 -8.73 13.47
CA PRO A 35 5.49 -7.71 12.81
C PRO A 35 5.75 -6.50 13.71
N PHE A 36 4.91 -6.24 14.71
CA PHE A 36 5.10 -5.17 15.69
C PHE A 36 6.19 -5.47 16.74
N ARG A 37 6.68 -6.71 16.82
CA ARG A 37 7.70 -7.12 17.79
C ARG A 37 9.11 -7.17 17.19
N SER A 38 9.23 -7.24 15.87
CA SER A 38 10.51 -7.26 15.15
C SER A 38 10.68 -5.97 14.36
N TYR A 39 11.40 -5.02 14.94
CA TYR A 39 11.66 -3.75 14.26
C TYR A 39 12.44 -4.00 12.96
N PRO A 40 11.97 -3.47 11.82
CA PRO A 40 12.72 -3.50 10.58
C PRO A 40 14.02 -2.72 10.69
N ASN A 41 15.00 -3.11 9.85
CA ASN A 41 16.18 -2.27 9.65
C ASN A 41 15.67 -0.89 9.20
N PRO A 42 16.10 0.22 9.83
CA PRO A 42 15.67 1.57 9.48
C PRO A 42 15.85 1.89 7.98
N TRP A 43 16.83 1.29 7.30
CA TRP A 43 16.98 1.40 5.85
C TRP A 43 15.81 0.83 5.05
N LEU A 44 15.26 -0.30 5.48
CA LEU A 44 14.08 -0.89 4.83
C LEU A 44 12.86 0.02 4.98
N ILE A 45 12.70 0.63 6.16
CA ILE A 45 11.64 1.61 6.43
C ILE A 45 11.82 2.84 5.54
N ALA A 46 13.03 3.42 5.52
CA ALA A 46 13.34 4.60 4.73
C ALA A 46 13.10 4.35 3.24
N CYS A 47 13.62 3.25 2.68
CA CYS A 47 13.40 2.90 1.28
C CYS A 47 11.91 2.67 0.98
N SER A 48 11.19 1.96 1.85
CA SER A 48 9.76 1.70 1.64
C SER A 48 8.93 2.98 1.66
N LEU A 49 9.16 3.85 2.65
CA LEU A 49 8.49 5.15 2.73
C LEU A 49 8.86 6.05 1.55
N ALA A 50 10.12 6.02 1.10
CA ALA A 50 10.55 6.76 -0.09
C ALA A 50 9.82 6.27 -1.34
N VAL A 51 9.67 4.96 -1.55
CA VAL A 51 8.95 4.39 -2.70
C VAL A 51 7.47 4.80 -2.66
N VAL A 52 6.81 4.69 -1.50
CA VAL A 52 5.40 5.11 -1.35
C VAL A 52 5.25 6.61 -1.57
N ALA A 53 6.17 7.43 -1.03
CA ALA A 53 6.16 8.87 -1.22
C ALA A 53 6.33 9.23 -2.71
N VAL A 54 7.27 8.58 -3.41
CA VAL A 54 7.45 8.77 -4.85
C VAL A 54 6.19 8.36 -5.61
N ALA A 55 5.57 7.21 -5.29
CA ALA A 55 4.35 6.76 -5.96
C ALA A 55 3.17 7.74 -5.76
N VAL A 56 3.04 8.34 -4.58
CA VAL A 56 1.99 9.33 -4.26
C VAL A 56 2.28 10.70 -4.86
N LEU A 57 3.56 11.12 -4.91
CA LEU A 57 3.97 12.42 -5.43
C LEU A 57 4.09 12.46 -6.95
N LEU A 58 4.37 11.31 -7.60
CA LEU A 58 4.56 11.20 -9.05
C LEU A 58 3.42 11.85 -9.86
N PRO A 59 2.12 11.64 -9.56
CA PRO A 59 1.01 12.28 -10.29
C PRO A 59 0.98 13.80 -10.20
N PHE A 60 1.65 14.39 -9.21
CA PHE A 60 1.76 15.84 -9.03
C PHE A 60 2.98 16.46 -9.73
N THR A 61 3.84 15.63 -10.35
CA THR A 61 5.02 16.07 -11.08
C THR A 61 4.76 16.18 -12.58
N SER A 62 5.59 16.96 -13.30
CA SER A 62 5.56 17.02 -14.76
C SER A 62 5.75 15.64 -15.42
N ALA A 63 6.57 14.77 -14.83
CA ALA A 63 6.73 13.39 -15.26
C ALA A 63 5.41 12.60 -15.18
N GLY A 64 4.62 12.80 -14.12
CA GLY A 64 3.30 12.17 -13.97
C GLY A 64 2.34 12.59 -15.07
N VAL A 65 2.36 13.86 -15.48
CA VAL A 65 1.55 14.37 -16.59
C VAL A 65 1.93 13.68 -17.91
N HIS A 66 3.23 13.48 -18.18
CA HIS A 66 3.68 12.75 -19.37
C HIS A 66 3.30 11.27 -19.37
N LEU A 67 3.18 10.65 -18.19
CA LEU A 67 2.69 9.27 -18.02
C LEU A 67 1.16 9.15 -18.09
N GLY A 68 0.44 10.26 -18.25
CA GLY A 68 -1.02 10.28 -18.30
C GLY A 68 -1.70 10.19 -16.92
N PHE A 69 -0.94 10.38 -15.83
CA PHE A 69 -1.50 10.45 -14.49
C PHE A 69 -2.22 11.77 -14.25
N VAL A 70 -3.26 11.71 -13.43
CA VAL A 70 -4.05 12.87 -13.03
C VAL A 70 -4.06 12.96 -11.51
N ALA A 71 -3.95 14.19 -10.98
CA ALA A 71 -3.98 14.42 -9.54
C ALA A 71 -5.29 13.87 -8.93
N PRO A 72 -5.22 12.85 -8.03
CA PRO A 72 -6.43 12.31 -7.42
C PRO A 72 -7.04 13.32 -6.44
N PRO A 73 -8.37 13.35 -6.28
CA PRO A 73 -9.00 14.18 -5.26
C PRO A 73 -8.61 13.70 -3.86
N ALA A 74 -8.55 14.61 -2.88
CA ALA A 74 -8.18 14.28 -1.49
C ALA A 74 -9.00 13.13 -0.89
N PHE A 75 -10.28 13.02 -1.26
CA PHE A 75 -11.17 11.95 -0.82
C PHE A 75 -10.73 10.54 -1.28
N PHE A 76 -10.04 10.44 -2.44
CA PHE A 76 -9.46 9.18 -2.91
C PHE A 76 -8.42 8.65 -1.93
N PHE A 77 -7.55 9.52 -1.40
CA PHE A 77 -6.53 9.12 -0.44
C PHE A 77 -7.13 8.62 0.88
N LEU A 78 -8.27 9.18 1.32
CA LEU A 78 -8.96 8.72 2.53
C LEU A 78 -9.49 7.28 2.35
N ILE A 79 -10.10 6.99 1.20
CA ILE A 79 -10.56 5.63 0.85
C ILE A 79 -9.36 4.69 0.72
N LEU A 80 -8.29 5.12 0.06
CA LEU A 80 -7.08 4.35 -0.12
C LEU A 80 -6.47 3.94 1.22
N VAL A 81 -6.33 4.88 2.17
CA VAL A 81 -5.81 4.60 3.51
C VAL A 81 -6.71 3.62 4.26
N ALA A 82 -8.03 3.80 4.20
CA ALA A 82 -8.97 2.87 4.82
C ALA A 82 -8.83 1.46 4.24
N MET A 83 -8.76 1.35 2.92
CA MET A 83 -8.63 0.07 2.22
C MET A 83 -7.30 -0.63 2.53
N LEU A 84 -6.19 0.10 2.50
CA LEU A 84 -4.87 -0.42 2.88
C LEU A 84 -4.87 -0.91 4.33
N PHE A 85 -5.50 -0.17 5.24
CA PHE A 85 -5.63 -0.58 6.63
C PHE A 85 -6.37 -1.91 6.78
N PHE A 86 -7.55 -2.04 6.16
CA PHE A 86 -8.30 -3.30 6.18
C PHE A 86 -7.56 -4.46 5.50
N TYR A 87 -6.87 -4.19 4.39
CA TYR A 87 -6.04 -5.17 3.70
C TYR A 87 -4.93 -5.69 4.62
N LEU A 88 -4.15 -4.80 5.24
CA LEU A 88 -3.05 -5.19 6.13
C LEU A 88 -3.56 -5.95 7.35
N LEU A 89 -4.70 -5.56 7.93
CA LEU A 89 -5.35 -6.32 9.00
C LEU A 89 -5.74 -7.72 8.56
N ALA A 90 -6.31 -7.87 7.36
CA ALA A 90 -6.70 -9.16 6.81
C ALA A 90 -5.48 -10.06 6.58
N VAL A 91 -4.39 -9.52 6.01
CA VAL A 91 -3.15 -10.29 5.80
C VAL A 91 -2.53 -10.73 7.14
N GLU A 92 -2.41 -9.82 8.12
CA GLU A 92 -1.88 -10.16 9.43
C GLU A 92 -2.78 -11.19 10.15
N GLY A 93 -4.10 -11.02 10.09
CA GLY A 93 -5.07 -11.95 10.68
C GLY A 93 -4.99 -13.35 10.06
N MET A 94 -4.93 -13.43 8.73
CA MET A 94 -4.78 -14.70 8.01
C MET A 94 -3.44 -15.37 8.35
N LYS A 95 -2.35 -14.60 8.41
CA LYS A 95 -1.02 -15.11 8.80
C LYS A 95 -1.04 -15.70 10.21
N GLN A 96 -1.61 -14.99 11.18
CA GLN A 96 -1.71 -15.48 12.56
C GLN A 96 -2.59 -16.72 12.65
N TRP A 97 -3.70 -16.76 11.93
CA TRP A 97 -4.57 -17.94 11.87
C TRP A 97 -3.82 -19.15 11.30
N PHE A 98 -3.10 -18.97 10.19
CA PHE A 98 -2.32 -20.03 9.56
C PHE A 98 -1.25 -20.60 10.49
N PHE A 99 -0.41 -19.75 11.11
CA PHE A 99 0.62 -20.23 12.03
C PHE A 99 0.04 -20.86 13.31
N ARG A 100 -1.08 -20.37 13.83
CA ARG A 100 -1.75 -20.99 14.97
C ARG A 100 -2.33 -22.38 14.65
N ARG A 101 -2.79 -22.59 13.40
CA ARG A 101 -3.44 -23.82 12.98
C ARG A 101 -2.45 -24.88 12.49
N PHE A 102 -1.39 -24.49 11.79
CA PHE A 102 -0.50 -25.39 11.05
C PHE A 102 0.95 -25.46 11.58
N ALA A 103 1.37 -24.58 12.49
CA ALA A 103 2.71 -24.69 13.12
C ALA A 103 2.69 -25.43 14.46
N ALA A 104 1.56 -26.06 14.80
CA ALA A 104 1.40 -26.94 15.96
C ALA A 104 1.58 -28.43 15.60
N GLU A 105 2.02 -28.73 14.38
CA GLU A 105 2.52 -30.04 13.94
C GLU A 105 4.05 -29.97 13.80
#